data_AF-A0A356J342-F1
#
_entry.id   AF-A0A356J342-F1
#
_cell.length_a   1.000
_cell.length_b   1.000
_cell.length_c   1.000
_cell.angle_alpha   90.00
_cell.angle_beta   90.00
_cell.angle_gamma   90.00
#
_symmetry.space_group_name_H-M   'P 1'
#
loop_
_entity.id
_entity.type
_entity.pdbx_description
1 polymer ?
#
loop_
_entity_poly.entity_id
_entity_poly.type
_entity_poly.pdbx_seq_one_letter_code
_entity_poly.pdbx_strand_id
1 'polypeptide(L)'
;MKFPLSWLNEFVKIDDIAPKDLAERLTRAGLQVESIETVGGVPLADTFVVVEVVECAMHPDSDHLHVCKVTDGKETWQVVCGAPNMRQGIKTAFAKIGSIIPDGGFKLKKGKLRGVESFGMCCSEKELQIGSGAAGIIEFPPETPTGAFVRDAVPGEKPETVFDVEVTWNRPDALSVLGIAREYAALLGRPLKMPAVDFAEEACDMNDEVKVVVEDPVRCPRYTARVVTAVQDGPSPELMAKRLELCGVRALGLCVDVTNYVMLELGQPMHAFDYTKLADRTIVVRDAREGETMKTLDGVERKLDPSMLVICDTRRPNAVAGIMGGEESGVAQGTQALVLESALFEPTSTKYTATKLGLASESSYRYIRGVDKDLADFASRRAAHLLQKYGAAKIAHGVIDVDNRPKPLNPDVTLDFDRARRLIGIDISNDRMVSILVALGLTARETGPYSEKKSIAFGIPSWRYDLSLEADLVEEIAREYGLDNIPDTLPSAPSISYLSQANFEAKERVRELCLALGFTEAMHYSFLSRKELDDFDTRNAAERLVIPDPVSVEYGVMRDSLLPQMTGSLGRNAARQLDSALLFEVGKVFSNKGGKPSEAERLALGFFGPVGREALRTR
;
A
#
# COMPACT_ATOMS: atom_id res chain seq x y z
N MET A 1 -0.02 0.59 -1.33
CA MET A 1 0.14 2.02 -0.96
C MET A 1 -0.57 2.81 -2.03
N LYS A 2 -1.60 3.56 -1.65
CA LYS A 2 -2.38 4.36 -2.59
C LYS A 2 -1.79 5.76 -2.76
N PHE A 3 -1.76 6.26 -3.99
CA PHE A 3 -1.45 7.65 -4.29
C PHE A 3 -2.11 8.12 -5.60
N PRO A 4 -2.57 9.38 -5.66
CA PRO A 4 -3.07 9.97 -6.88
C PRO A 4 -1.95 10.43 -7.85
N LEU A 5 -2.16 10.24 -9.15
CA LEU A 5 -1.24 10.68 -10.19
C LEU A 5 -1.08 12.20 -10.27
N SER A 6 -2.12 12.97 -9.92
CA SER A 6 -2.04 14.43 -9.91
C SER A 6 -0.97 14.93 -8.95
N TRP A 7 -0.83 14.25 -7.81
CA TRP A 7 0.13 14.59 -6.76
C TRP A 7 1.54 14.16 -7.17
N LEU A 8 1.70 12.97 -7.75
CA LEU A 8 2.97 12.52 -8.30
C LEU A 8 3.51 13.49 -9.37
N ASN A 9 2.62 14.04 -10.21
CA ASN A 9 2.99 14.99 -11.27
C ASN A 9 3.55 16.34 -10.77
N GLU A 10 3.36 16.67 -9.48
CA GLU A 10 3.98 17.84 -8.85
C GLU A 10 5.49 17.63 -8.60
N PHE A 11 5.91 16.39 -8.38
CA PHE A 11 7.30 16.02 -8.12
C PHE A 11 8.07 15.71 -9.41
N VAL A 12 7.47 14.91 -10.29
CA VAL A 12 8.05 14.53 -11.58
C VAL A 12 6.97 14.68 -12.63
N LYS A 13 7.27 15.42 -13.70
CA LYS A 13 6.31 15.58 -14.80
C LYS A 13 6.04 14.23 -15.43
N ILE A 14 4.78 13.80 -15.50
CA ILE A 14 4.32 12.52 -16.08
C ILE A 14 3.10 12.67 -17.01
N ASP A 15 2.62 13.90 -17.20
CA ASP A 15 1.38 14.23 -17.94
C ASP A 15 1.34 13.76 -19.40
N ASP A 16 2.50 13.47 -19.99
CA ASP A 16 2.67 13.03 -21.38
C ASP A 16 2.56 11.51 -21.57
N ILE A 17 2.47 10.73 -20.49
CA ILE A 17 2.45 9.26 -20.53
C ILE A 17 1.10 8.75 -20.04
N ALA A 18 0.53 7.78 -20.74
CA ALA A 18 -0.72 7.15 -20.32
C ALA A 18 -0.56 6.44 -18.96
N PRO A 19 -1.55 6.49 -18.06
CA PRO A 19 -1.48 5.83 -16.74
C PRO A 19 -1.10 4.35 -16.82
N LYS A 20 -1.62 3.62 -17.82
CA LYS A 20 -1.30 2.21 -17.99
C LYS A 20 0.19 1.97 -18.27
N ASP A 21 0.79 2.78 -19.14
CA ASP A 21 2.21 2.66 -19.48
C ASP A 21 3.11 3.05 -18.28
N LEU A 22 2.68 4.02 -17.47
CA LEU A 22 3.37 4.37 -16.22
C LEU A 22 3.34 3.20 -15.22
N ALA A 23 2.21 2.51 -15.10
CA ALA A 23 2.07 1.37 -14.21
C ALA A 23 2.91 0.17 -14.67
N GLU A 24 2.93 -0.12 -15.98
CA GLU A 24 3.77 -1.18 -16.56
C GLU A 24 5.26 -0.91 -16.33
N ARG A 25 5.71 0.33 -16.51
CA ARG A 25 7.12 0.71 -16.26
C ARG A 25 7.51 0.53 -14.79
N LEU A 26 6.66 0.96 -13.86
CA LEU A 26 6.93 0.84 -12.43
C LEU A 26 6.96 -0.64 -11.99
N THR A 27 6.04 -1.45 -12.52
CA THR A 27 5.98 -2.89 -12.26
C THR A 27 7.24 -3.60 -12.78
N ARG A 28 7.71 -3.26 -13.98
CA ARG A 28 8.97 -3.80 -14.53
C ARG A 28 10.21 -3.37 -13.72
N ALA A 29 10.15 -2.23 -13.05
CA ALA A 29 11.21 -1.76 -12.15
C ALA A 29 11.16 -2.41 -10.75
N GLY A 30 10.23 -3.33 -10.50
CA GLY A 30 10.13 -4.08 -9.24
C GLY A 30 9.12 -3.53 -8.23
N LEU A 31 8.35 -2.49 -8.59
CA LEU A 31 7.27 -1.94 -7.76
C LEU A 31 5.92 -2.23 -8.41
N GLN A 32 5.27 -3.31 -7.98
CA GLN A 32 4.05 -3.81 -8.61
C GLN A 32 2.86 -2.88 -8.36
N VAL A 33 2.17 -2.47 -9.42
CA VAL A 33 0.88 -1.77 -9.32
C VAL A 33 -0.23 -2.83 -9.27
N GLU A 34 -0.89 -2.98 -8.12
CA GLU A 34 -1.98 -3.94 -7.92
C GLU A 34 -3.28 -3.49 -8.59
N SER A 35 -3.59 -2.19 -8.51
CA SER A 35 -4.82 -1.64 -9.07
C SER A 35 -4.65 -0.19 -9.54
N ILE A 36 -5.48 0.17 -10.51
CA ILE A 36 -5.63 1.54 -11.01
C ILE A 36 -7.12 1.89 -10.90
N GLU A 37 -7.44 2.82 -10.01
CA GLU A 37 -8.80 3.28 -9.74
C GLU A 37 -8.96 4.71 -10.24
N THR A 38 -10.06 5.01 -10.94
CA THR A 38 -10.42 6.40 -11.28
C THR A 38 -11.50 6.87 -10.32
N VAL A 39 -11.19 7.86 -9.50
CA VAL A 39 -12.05 8.40 -8.44
C VAL A 39 -12.42 9.85 -8.76
N GLY A 40 -13.69 10.19 -8.55
CA GLY A 40 -14.24 11.51 -8.88
C GLY A 40 -14.75 11.59 -10.32
N GLY A 41 -16.03 11.93 -10.48
CA GLY A 41 -16.72 12.01 -11.78
C GLY A 41 -16.90 10.65 -12.47
N VAL A 42 -18.12 10.35 -12.93
CA VAL A 42 -18.24 9.31 -13.96
C VAL A 42 -17.49 9.82 -15.19
N PRO A 43 -16.63 9.02 -15.85
CA PRO A 43 -16.00 9.43 -17.10
C PRO A 43 -17.12 9.74 -18.10
N LEU A 44 -17.51 11.01 -18.18
CA LEU A 44 -18.51 11.47 -19.11
C LEU A 44 -17.92 11.23 -20.49
N ALA A 45 -18.53 10.32 -21.22
CA ALA A 45 -18.13 10.00 -22.58
C ALA A 45 -18.09 11.26 -23.44
N ASP A 46 -17.32 11.22 -24.52
CA ASP A 46 -17.23 12.31 -25.52
C ASP A 46 -18.60 12.66 -26.14
N THR A 47 -19.64 11.87 -25.85
CA THR A 47 -21.02 12.11 -26.26
C THR A 47 -21.75 13.16 -25.41
N PHE A 48 -21.18 13.62 -24.29
CA PHE A 48 -21.69 14.73 -23.49
C PHE A 48 -21.02 16.05 -23.89
N VAL A 49 -21.79 16.97 -24.46
CA VAL A 49 -21.30 18.26 -24.96
C VAL A 49 -22.07 19.44 -24.36
N VAL A 50 -21.41 20.59 -24.26
CA VAL A 50 -22.07 21.86 -23.90
C VAL A 50 -22.81 22.39 -25.12
N VAL A 51 -24.11 22.66 -24.98
CA VAL A 51 -24.95 23.21 -26.05
C VAL A 51 -25.63 24.49 -25.61
N GLU A 52 -25.96 25.33 -26.58
CA GLU A 52 -26.75 26.54 -26.39
C GLU A 52 -28.20 26.32 -26.85
N VAL A 53 -29.17 26.81 -26.06
CA VAL A 53 -30.60 26.75 -26.40
C VAL A 53 -30.97 27.92 -27.31
N VAL A 54 -31.14 27.65 -28.61
CA VAL A 54 -31.44 28.66 -29.65
C VAL A 54 -32.91 29.06 -29.63
N GLU A 55 -33.81 28.11 -29.38
CA GLU A 55 -35.26 28.32 -29.40
C GLU A 55 -35.90 27.47 -28.29
N CYS A 56 -36.88 28.02 -27.58
CA CYS A 56 -37.62 27.33 -26.53
C CYS A 56 -39.11 27.68 -26.62
N ALA A 57 -39.93 26.73 -27.06
CA ALA A 57 -41.38 26.88 -27.19
C ALA A 57 -42.12 25.92 -26.24
N MET A 58 -43.34 26.28 -25.81
CA MET A 58 -44.17 25.37 -25.03
C MET A 58 -44.67 24.20 -25.88
N HIS A 59 -44.75 23.01 -25.27
CA HIS A 59 -45.24 21.83 -25.96
C HIS A 59 -46.75 21.96 -26.25
N PRO A 60 -47.22 21.68 -27.48
CA PRO A 60 -48.63 21.84 -27.87
C PRO A 60 -49.64 20.96 -27.11
N ASP A 61 -49.17 20.01 -26.31
CA ASP A 61 -49.96 18.95 -25.65
C ASP A 61 -49.54 18.73 -24.19
N SER A 62 -48.82 19.69 -23.58
CA SER A 62 -48.36 19.59 -22.19
C SER A 62 -47.92 20.94 -21.62
N ASP A 63 -48.52 21.35 -20.50
CA ASP A 63 -48.20 22.60 -19.79
C ASP A 63 -46.86 22.55 -19.02
N HIS A 64 -46.21 21.38 -18.96
CA HIS A 64 -44.96 21.14 -18.20
C HIS A 64 -43.76 20.75 -19.08
N LEU A 65 -43.89 20.76 -20.40
CA LEU A 65 -42.80 20.37 -21.31
C LEU A 65 -42.47 21.50 -22.28
N HIS A 66 -41.19 21.66 -22.57
CA HIS A 66 -40.67 22.61 -23.54
C HIS A 66 -40.08 21.84 -24.73
N VAL A 67 -40.38 22.32 -25.94
CA VAL A 67 -39.74 21.87 -27.17
C VAL A 67 -38.64 22.87 -27.50
N CYS A 68 -37.40 22.43 -27.39
CA CYS A 68 -36.23 23.29 -27.53
C CYS A 68 -35.38 22.86 -28.72
N LYS A 69 -34.75 23.83 -29.38
CA LYS A 69 -33.66 23.58 -30.34
C LYS A 69 -32.35 23.94 -29.68
N VAL A 70 -31.43 22.98 -29.64
CA VAL A 70 -30.10 23.13 -29.04
C VAL A 70 -29.01 22.96 -30.09
N THR A 71 -27.92 23.72 -29.99
CA THR A 71 -26.79 23.64 -30.92
C THR A 71 -25.45 23.47 -30.20
N ASP A 72 -24.55 22.67 -30.76
CA ASP A 72 -23.14 22.57 -30.34
C ASP A 72 -22.21 23.48 -31.17
N GLY A 73 -22.78 24.34 -32.02
CA GLY A 73 -22.06 25.19 -32.97
C GLY A 73 -21.79 24.55 -34.33
N LYS A 74 -22.03 23.24 -34.50
CA LYS A 74 -21.92 22.51 -35.78
C LYS A 74 -23.25 21.93 -36.24
N GLU A 75 -23.99 21.32 -35.32
CA GLU A 75 -25.28 20.70 -35.58
C GLU A 75 -26.36 21.28 -34.65
N THR A 76 -27.63 21.11 -35.02
CA THR A 76 -28.78 21.55 -34.24
C THR A 76 -29.72 20.37 -34.03
N TRP A 77 -30.11 20.12 -32.78
CA TRP A 77 -31.03 19.05 -32.41
C TRP A 77 -32.30 19.59 -31.76
N GLN A 78 -33.40 18.90 -32.01
CA GLN A 78 -34.64 19.12 -31.27
C GLN A 78 -34.66 18.24 -30.03
N VAL A 79 -34.88 18.83 -28.86
CA VAL A 79 -34.95 18.14 -27.57
C VAL A 79 -36.19 18.58 -26.82
N VAL A 80 -36.87 17.62 -26.19
CA VAL A 80 -37.99 17.89 -25.28
C VAL A 80 -37.45 17.89 -23.85
N CYS A 81 -37.59 19.00 -23.14
CA CYS A 81 -37.08 19.18 -21.78
C CYS A 81 -38.21 19.60 -20.83
N GLY A 82 -38.29 18.95 -19.66
CA GLY A 82 -39.25 19.29 -18.60
C GLY A 82 -38.68 20.15 -17.47
N ALA A 83 -37.41 20.56 -17.56
CA ALA A 83 -36.76 21.31 -16.50
C ALA A 83 -37.31 22.75 -16.38
N PRO A 84 -37.60 23.24 -15.17
CA PRO A 84 -38.24 24.55 -14.96
C PRO A 84 -37.31 25.74 -15.30
N ASN A 85 -36.00 25.51 -15.36
CA ASN A 85 -34.99 26.52 -15.69
C ASN A 85 -34.64 26.59 -17.19
N MET A 86 -35.31 25.81 -18.04
CA MET A 86 -35.10 25.79 -19.49
C MET A 86 -35.61 27.08 -20.13
N ARG A 87 -34.72 27.83 -20.81
CA ARG A 87 -35.06 29.08 -21.51
C ARG A 87 -34.09 29.35 -22.66
N GLN A 88 -34.48 30.22 -23.58
CA GLN A 88 -33.62 30.62 -24.70
C GLN A 88 -32.35 31.33 -24.20
N GLY A 89 -31.21 31.03 -24.83
CA GLY A 89 -29.91 31.66 -24.56
C GLY A 89 -29.07 31.03 -23.45
N ILE A 90 -29.53 29.94 -22.81
CA ILE A 90 -28.75 29.24 -21.80
C ILE A 90 -27.78 28.24 -22.42
N LYS A 91 -26.65 28.02 -21.75
CA LYS A 91 -25.72 26.93 -22.04
C LYS A 91 -25.93 25.81 -21.04
N THR A 92 -26.13 24.59 -21.52
CA THR A 92 -26.44 23.40 -20.70
C THR A 92 -25.69 22.18 -21.19
N ALA A 93 -25.56 21.16 -20.34
CA ALA A 93 -25.02 19.86 -20.74
C ALA A 93 -26.05 19.08 -21.57
N PHE A 94 -25.61 18.49 -22.68
CA PHE A 94 -26.44 17.71 -23.58
C PHE A 94 -25.81 16.35 -23.87
N ALA A 95 -26.60 15.29 -23.68
CA ALA A 95 -26.26 13.92 -24.00
C ALA A 95 -26.77 13.57 -25.41
N LYS A 96 -25.84 13.24 -26.32
CA LYS A 96 -26.16 12.77 -27.67
C LYS A 96 -26.82 11.38 -27.62
N ILE A 97 -27.58 11.02 -28.66
CA ILE A 97 -28.15 9.67 -28.81
C ILE A 97 -27.02 8.63 -28.74
N GLY A 98 -27.23 7.56 -27.98
CA GLY A 98 -26.23 6.52 -27.74
C GLY A 98 -25.39 6.71 -26.47
N SER A 99 -25.47 7.88 -25.82
CA SER A 99 -24.86 8.12 -24.49
C SER A 99 -25.47 7.20 -23.44
N ILE A 100 -24.66 6.75 -22.48
CA ILE A 100 -25.12 6.06 -21.28
C ILE A 100 -25.20 7.11 -20.17
N ILE A 101 -26.40 7.34 -19.63
CA ILE A 101 -26.57 8.29 -18.54
C ILE A 101 -26.00 7.67 -17.24
N PRO A 102 -25.08 8.37 -16.53
CA PRO A 102 -24.47 7.87 -15.30
C PRO A 102 -25.50 7.45 -14.24
N ASP A 103 -26.53 8.27 -14.04
CA ASP A 103 -27.65 7.93 -13.18
C ASP A 103 -28.54 6.86 -13.85
N GLY A 104 -28.57 5.65 -13.28
CA GLY A 104 -29.41 4.54 -13.75
C GLY A 104 -28.87 3.73 -14.93
N GLY A 105 -27.75 4.13 -15.56
CA GLY A 105 -26.99 3.29 -16.51
C GLY A 105 -27.71 2.95 -17.82
N PHE A 106 -28.75 3.68 -18.21
CA PHE A 106 -29.52 3.42 -19.42
C PHE A 106 -28.92 4.12 -20.64
N LYS A 107 -29.02 3.46 -21.81
CA LYS A 107 -28.55 4.01 -23.09
C LYS A 107 -29.62 4.86 -23.75
N LEU A 108 -29.29 6.11 -24.06
CA LEU A 108 -30.20 7.07 -24.69
C LEU A 108 -30.54 6.66 -26.13
N LYS A 109 -31.83 6.60 -26.46
CA LYS A 109 -32.34 6.29 -27.81
C LYS A 109 -33.21 7.45 -28.32
N LYS A 110 -33.45 7.50 -29.64
CA LYS A 110 -34.41 8.44 -30.23
C LYS A 110 -35.79 8.20 -29.60
N GLY A 111 -36.37 9.23 -29.00
CA GLY A 111 -37.66 9.18 -28.31
C GLY A 111 -38.72 10.02 -29.01
N LYS A 112 -39.99 9.68 -28.79
CA LYS A 112 -41.13 10.51 -29.17
C LYS A 112 -41.98 10.75 -27.92
N LEU A 113 -41.96 11.97 -27.41
CA LEU A 113 -42.75 12.36 -26.23
C LEU A 113 -43.99 13.10 -26.71
N ARG A 114 -45.18 12.59 -26.38
CA ARG A 114 -46.49 13.20 -26.68
C ARG A 114 -46.61 13.74 -28.11
N GLY A 115 -46.11 12.99 -29.10
CA GLY A 115 -46.23 13.37 -30.52
C GLY A 115 -45.01 14.08 -31.12
N VAL A 116 -44.10 14.62 -30.30
CA VAL A 116 -42.90 15.37 -30.73
C VAL A 116 -41.64 14.52 -30.60
N GLU A 117 -40.78 14.54 -31.61
CA GLU A 117 -39.51 13.80 -31.59
C GLU A 117 -38.45 14.51 -30.72
N SER A 118 -37.69 13.74 -29.93
CA SER A 118 -36.56 14.22 -29.12
C SER A 118 -35.28 13.46 -29.49
N PHE A 119 -34.24 14.21 -29.83
CA PHE A 119 -32.96 13.72 -30.35
C PHE A 119 -31.80 13.85 -29.35
N GLY A 120 -32.08 13.64 -28.07
CA GLY A 120 -31.10 13.77 -27.00
C GLY A 120 -31.76 14.10 -25.68
N MET A 121 -30.94 14.52 -24.71
CA MET A 121 -31.40 14.90 -23.38
C MET A 121 -30.48 15.99 -22.79
N CYS A 122 -31.07 17.07 -22.30
CA CYS A 122 -30.35 18.04 -21.46
C CYS A 122 -30.28 17.49 -20.03
N CYS A 123 -29.10 17.51 -19.42
CA CYS A 123 -28.83 16.79 -18.17
C CYS A 123 -28.70 17.74 -16.97
N SER A 124 -29.13 17.26 -15.81
CA SER A 124 -28.90 17.85 -14.48
C SER A 124 -27.59 17.36 -13.86
N GLU A 125 -27.16 18.00 -12.77
CA GLU A 125 -25.97 17.58 -12.01
C GLU A 125 -26.13 16.16 -11.42
N LYS A 126 -27.33 15.82 -10.96
CA LYS A 126 -27.66 14.49 -10.44
C LYS A 126 -27.54 13.42 -11.52
N GLU A 127 -28.08 13.67 -12.71
CA GLU A 127 -28.06 12.70 -13.81
C GLU A 127 -26.65 12.41 -14.32
N LEU A 128 -25.75 13.39 -14.19
CA LEU A 128 -24.33 13.26 -14.52
C LEU A 128 -23.48 12.75 -13.35
N GLN A 129 -24.05 12.56 -12.15
CA GLN A 129 -23.35 12.22 -10.91
C GLN A 129 -22.20 13.19 -10.56
N ILE A 130 -22.36 14.47 -10.88
CA ILE A 130 -21.38 15.54 -10.61
C ILE A 130 -21.79 16.44 -9.43
N GLY A 131 -23.01 16.27 -8.91
CA GLY A 131 -23.54 17.05 -7.79
C GLY A 131 -24.91 16.54 -7.31
N SER A 132 -25.42 17.11 -6.22
CA SER A 132 -26.72 16.77 -5.64
C SER A 132 -27.89 17.59 -6.19
N GLY A 133 -27.64 18.52 -7.12
CA GLY A 133 -28.66 19.37 -7.73
C GLY A 133 -29.64 18.58 -8.60
N ALA A 134 -30.90 18.47 -8.14
CA ALA A 134 -32.00 17.81 -8.88
C ALA A 134 -33.11 18.79 -9.33
N ALA A 135 -32.98 20.09 -9.02
CA ALA A 135 -34.02 21.09 -9.23
C ALA A 135 -34.12 21.60 -10.69
N GLY A 136 -33.18 21.23 -11.56
CA GLY A 136 -33.14 21.67 -12.96
C GLY A 136 -31.92 21.13 -13.71
N ILE A 137 -31.80 21.51 -15.00
CA ILE A 137 -30.62 21.22 -15.83
C ILE A 137 -29.42 22.06 -15.40
N ILE A 138 -28.20 21.60 -15.67
CA ILE A 138 -26.98 22.36 -15.36
C ILE A 138 -26.89 23.62 -16.24
N GLU A 139 -26.65 24.77 -15.62
CA GLU A 139 -26.48 26.03 -16.32
C GLU A 139 -25.01 26.47 -16.28
N PHE A 140 -24.40 26.60 -17.46
CA PHE A 140 -23.03 27.07 -17.59
C PHE A 140 -22.97 28.59 -17.79
N PRO A 141 -21.88 29.25 -17.36
CA PRO A 141 -21.63 30.64 -17.67
C PRO A 141 -21.70 30.92 -19.19
N PRO A 142 -22.17 32.11 -19.62
CA PRO A 142 -22.25 32.47 -21.04
C PRO A 142 -20.91 32.37 -21.78
N GLU A 143 -19.79 32.50 -21.08
CA GLU A 143 -18.43 32.45 -21.63
C GLU A 143 -17.94 31.02 -21.97
N THR A 144 -18.65 29.97 -21.52
CA THR A 144 -18.24 28.58 -21.78
C THR A 144 -18.34 28.25 -23.27
N PRO A 145 -17.30 27.69 -23.92
CA PRO A 145 -17.34 27.39 -25.36
C PRO A 145 -18.41 26.35 -25.70
N THR A 146 -19.31 26.70 -26.62
CA THR A 146 -20.34 25.80 -27.16
C THR A 146 -19.66 24.68 -27.97
N GLY A 147 -20.02 23.42 -27.72
CA GLY A 147 -19.39 22.24 -28.33
C GLY A 147 -18.19 21.67 -27.57
N ALA A 148 -17.76 22.29 -26.46
CA ALA A 148 -16.79 21.68 -25.55
C ALA A 148 -17.39 20.44 -24.86
N PHE A 149 -16.53 19.48 -24.50
CA PHE A 149 -16.98 18.33 -23.73
C PHE A 149 -17.39 18.76 -22.33
N VAL A 150 -18.48 18.18 -21.82
CA VAL A 150 -19.01 18.53 -20.49
C VAL A 150 -17.96 18.28 -19.39
N ARG A 151 -17.12 17.25 -19.54
CA ARG A 151 -15.99 16.98 -18.61
C ARG A 151 -14.99 18.14 -18.47
N ASP A 152 -14.85 18.98 -19.50
CA ASP A 152 -13.90 20.09 -19.53
C ASP A 152 -14.56 21.41 -19.07
N ALA A 153 -15.88 21.47 -19.09
CA ALA A 153 -16.68 22.67 -18.87
C ALA A 153 -17.37 22.74 -17.49
N VAL A 154 -17.59 21.59 -16.83
CA VAL A 154 -18.11 21.55 -15.47
C VAL A 154 -16.99 21.96 -14.50
N PRO A 155 -17.21 22.96 -13.61
CA PRO A 155 -16.30 23.31 -12.51
C PRO A 155 -16.16 22.21 -11.44
N GLY A 156 -16.60 20.98 -11.74
CA GLY A 156 -16.64 19.84 -10.84
C GLY A 156 -15.33 19.06 -10.90
N GLU A 157 -15.13 18.21 -9.89
CA GLU A 157 -13.88 17.50 -9.68
C GLU A 157 -13.42 16.75 -10.94
N LYS A 158 -12.21 17.09 -11.40
CA LYS A 158 -11.56 16.31 -12.45
C LYS A 158 -11.40 14.87 -11.97
N PRO A 159 -11.64 13.87 -12.84
CA PRO A 159 -11.38 12.49 -12.50
C PRO A 159 -9.91 12.32 -12.16
N GLU A 160 -9.65 11.66 -11.04
CA GLU A 160 -8.33 11.45 -10.50
C GLU A 160 -7.99 9.96 -10.56
N THR A 161 -6.85 9.65 -11.17
CA THR A 161 -6.36 8.27 -11.23
C THR A 161 -5.50 8.01 -10.00
N VAL A 162 -5.85 6.98 -9.25
CA VAL A 162 -5.16 6.51 -8.05
C VAL A 162 -4.51 5.17 -8.35
N PHE A 163 -3.22 5.06 -8.06
CA PHE A 163 -2.48 3.79 -8.13
C PHE A 163 -2.43 3.19 -6.73
N ASP A 164 -2.60 1.87 -6.65
CA ASP A 164 -2.25 1.09 -5.47
C ASP A 164 -1.02 0.23 -5.77
N VAL A 165 0.08 0.49 -5.05
CA VAL A 165 1.37 -0.20 -5.24
C VAL A 165 1.64 -1.17 -4.10
N GLU A 166 1.91 -2.43 -4.43
CA GLU A 166 2.44 -3.41 -3.49
C GLU A 166 3.92 -3.11 -3.24
N VAL A 167 4.22 -2.68 -2.02
CA VAL A 167 5.60 -2.31 -1.64
C VAL A 167 6.24 -3.48 -0.88
N THR A 168 7.30 -4.02 -1.47
CA THR A 168 8.12 -5.08 -0.87
C THR A 168 8.88 -4.57 0.36
N TRP A 169 9.27 -5.50 1.25
CA TRP A 169 9.92 -5.16 2.52
C TRP A 169 11.26 -4.43 2.38
N ASN A 170 11.99 -4.66 1.28
CA ASN A 170 13.28 -4.02 1.00
C ASN A 170 13.15 -2.59 0.45
N ARG A 171 11.95 -2.12 0.10
CA ARG A 171 11.71 -0.79 -0.49
C ARG A 171 10.89 0.14 0.42
N PRO A 172 11.33 0.39 1.67
CA PRO A 172 10.63 1.34 2.55
C PRO A 172 10.57 2.77 1.97
N ASP A 173 11.53 3.12 1.11
CA ASP A 173 11.56 4.39 0.40
C ASP A 173 10.28 4.60 -0.42
N ALA A 174 9.73 3.55 -1.03
CA ALA A 174 8.52 3.59 -1.86
C ALA A 174 7.22 3.69 -1.04
N LEU A 175 7.26 3.81 0.30
CA LEU A 175 6.09 4.07 1.15
C LEU A 175 5.68 5.56 1.21
N SER A 176 6.17 6.36 0.26
CA SER A 176 5.86 7.77 0.11
C SER A 176 5.79 8.20 -1.35
N VAL A 177 5.05 9.28 -1.61
CA VAL A 177 4.94 9.87 -2.95
C VAL A 177 6.32 10.34 -3.43
N LEU A 178 7.16 10.88 -2.54
CA LEU A 178 8.53 11.25 -2.85
C LEU A 178 9.39 10.06 -3.28
N GLY A 179 9.28 8.91 -2.62
CA GLY A 179 10.03 7.70 -3.00
C GLY A 179 9.63 7.18 -4.36
N ILE A 180 8.33 7.11 -4.63
CA ILE A 180 7.80 6.71 -5.95
C ILE A 180 8.20 7.72 -7.03
N ALA A 181 8.19 9.02 -6.69
CA ALA A 181 8.68 10.07 -7.58
C ALA A 181 10.17 9.92 -7.89
N ARG A 182 11.01 9.53 -6.93
CA ARG A 182 12.44 9.23 -7.17
C ARG A 182 12.60 8.08 -8.16
N GLU A 183 11.78 7.04 -8.03
CA GLU A 183 11.81 5.90 -8.96
C GLU A 183 11.42 6.34 -10.39
N TYR A 184 10.32 7.08 -10.54
CA TYR A 184 9.94 7.60 -11.86
C TYR A 184 10.94 8.60 -12.43
N ALA A 185 11.59 9.41 -11.59
CA ALA A 185 12.66 10.30 -12.01
C ALA A 185 13.82 9.52 -12.63
N ALA A 186 14.23 8.41 -12.01
CA ALA A 186 15.27 7.52 -12.52
C ALA A 186 14.84 6.85 -13.84
N LEU A 187 13.65 6.22 -13.85
CA LEU A 187 13.12 5.49 -15.01
C LEU A 187 12.90 6.38 -16.24
N LEU A 188 12.45 7.62 -16.03
CA LEU A 188 12.15 8.55 -17.12
C LEU A 188 13.33 9.49 -17.46
N GLY A 189 14.39 9.50 -16.65
CA GLY A 189 15.49 10.45 -16.77
C GLY A 189 15.05 11.91 -16.60
N ARG A 190 14.10 12.17 -15.69
CA ARG A 190 13.48 13.49 -15.47
C ARG A 190 13.94 14.11 -14.16
N PRO A 191 14.00 15.45 -14.06
CA PRO A 191 14.36 16.10 -12.82
C PRO A 191 13.26 15.92 -11.76
N LEU A 192 13.67 15.65 -10.53
CA LEU A 192 12.81 15.61 -9.37
C LEU A 192 12.68 17.01 -8.75
N LYS A 193 11.46 17.46 -8.49
CA LYS A 193 11.17 18.70 -7.77
C LYS A 193 10.85 18.41 -6.31
N MET A 194 11.64 18.98 -5.40
CA MET A 194 11.39 18.88 -3.95
C MET A 194 10.28 19.85 -3.52
N PRO A 195 9.48 19.49 -2.50
CA PRO A 195 8.42 20.36 -1.98
C PRO A 195 9.01 21.55 -1.20
N ALA A 196 8.26 22.66 -1.19
CA ALA A 196 8.68 23.87 -0.48
C ALA A 196 8.62 23.66 1.05
N VAL A 197 9.62 24.23 1.72
CA VAL A 197 9.79 24.18 3.19
C VAL A 197 10.04 25.56 3.79
N ASP A 198 9.79 26.62 3.03
CA ASP A 198 10.09 28.00 3.43
C ASP A 198 8.98 28.55 4.34
N PHE A 199 9.32 29.01 5.53
CA PHE A 199 8.38 29.64 6.46
C PHE A 199 9.07 30.78 7.22
N ALA A 200 8.26 31.68 7.79
CA ALA A 200 8.74 32.75 8.65
C ALA A 200 8.84 32.27 10.10
N GLU A 201 10.01 32.49 10.71
CA GLU A 201 10.28 32.21 12.13
C GLU A 201 9.98 33.43 13.00
N GLU A 202 9.49 33.21 14.21
CA GLU A 202 9.36 34.24 15.24
C GLU A 202 10.69 34.50 15.97
N ALA A 203 10.73 35.49 16.86
CA ALA A 203 11.94 35.83 17.63
C ALA A 203 12.17 34.93 18.87
N CYS A 204 11.17 34.16 19.31
CA CYS A 204 11.31 33.28 20.47
C CYS A 204 12.13 32.04 20.12
N ASP A 205 13.18 31.75 20.90
CA ASP A 205 14.04 30.57 20.70
C ASP A 205 13.35 29.32 21.24
N MET A 206 13.38 28.24 20.46
CA MET A 206 12.80 26.97 20.85
C MET A 206 13.46 26.34 22.09
N ASN A 207 14.75 26.58 22.32
CA ASN A 207 15.48 26.02 23.47
C ASN A 207 14.97 26.54 24.82
N ASP A 208 14.31 27.69 24.82
CA ASP A 208 13.69 28.27 26.02
C ASP A 208 12.29 27.68 26.29
N GLU A 209 11.69 27.02 25.30
CA GLU A 209 10.29 26.59 25.33
C GLU A 209 10.08 25.11 25.66
N VAL A 210 10.94 24.22 25.15
CA VAL A 210 10.83 22.77 25.33
C VAL A 210 12.19 22.15 25.61
N LYS A 211 12.23 21.12 26.45
CA LYS A 211 13.43 20.30 26.67
C LYS A 211 13.22 18.89 26.13
N VAL A 212 14.13 18.41 25.30
CA VAL A 212 14.12 17.01 24.82
C VAL A 212 15.31 16.26 25.42
N VAL A 213 15.05 15.09 26.00
CA VAL A 213 16.05 14.17 26.53
C VAL A 213 15.84 12.80 25.91
N VAL A 214 16.87 12.25 25.27
CA VAL A 214 16.86 10.89 24.73
C VAL A 214 17.74 10.04 25.63
N GLU A 215 17.14 9.14 26.41
CA GLU A 215 17.86 8.24 27.32
C GLU A 215 18.40 6.99 26.60
N ASP A 216 17.68 6.51 25.58
CA ASP A 216 18.12 5.42 24.70
C ASP A 216 18.45 5.92 23.28
N PRO A 217 19.71 6.34 23.04
CA PRO A 217 20.15 6.82 21.73
C PRO A 217 20.28 5.70 20.69
N VAL A 218 20.22 4.43 21.08
CA VAL A 218 20.32 3.29 20.15
C VAL A 218 18.96 3.02 19.52
N ARG A 219 17.89 2.97 20.33
CA ARG A 219 16.52 2.77 19.85
C ARG A 219 15.90 4.03 19.27
N CYS A 220 16.35 5.21 19.68
CA CYS A 220 16.00 6.50 19.07
C CYS A 220 17.26 7.27 18.63
N PRO A 221 17.82 6.97 17.44
CA PRO A 221 19.04 7.62 16.98
C PRO A 221 18.88 9.12 16.66
N ARG A 222 17.68 9.57 16.29
CA ARG A 222 17.41 10.99 16.04
C ARG A 222 16.01 11.37 16.51
N TYR A 223 15.90 12.49 17.22
CA TYR A 223 14.63 13.06 17.64
C TYR A 223 14.61 14.56 17.37
N THR A 224 13.65 15.00 16.56
CA THR A 224 13.45 16.40 16.21
C THR A 224 12.12 16.89 16.79
N ALA A 225 12.14 18.05 17.45
CA ALA A 225 10.94 18.74 17.93
C ALA A 225 10.85 20.15 17.36
N ARG A 226 9.63 20.64 17.06
CA ARG A 226 9.34 22.05 16.73
C ARG A 226 8.14 22.58 17.50
N VAL A 227 8.26 23.76 18.10
CA VAL A 227 7.14 24.44 18.76
C VAL A 227 6.42 25.32 17.75
N VAL A 228 5.10 25.14 17.67
CA VAL A 228 4.22 25.93 16.82
C VAL A 228 3.11 26.49 17.70
N THR A 229 2.88 27.80 17.62
CA THR A 229 1.90 28.53 18.44
C THR A 229 0.87 29.24 17.57
N ALA A 230 -0.23 29.69 18.20
CA ALA A 230 -1.36 30.36 17.57
C ALA A 230 -1.97 29.57 16.38
N VAL A 231 -1.94 28.24 16.44
CA VAL A 231 -2.50 27.39 15.38
C VAL A 231 -4.01 27.45 15.44
N GLN A 232 -4.64 27.75 14.30
CA GLN A 232 -6.09 27.66 14.15
C GLN A 232 -6.43 26.28 13.58
N ASP A 233 -6.79 25.36 14.47
CA ASP A 233 -7.25 24.03 14.07
C ASP A 233 -8.66 24.12 13.48
N GLY A 234 -8.78 23.81 12.19
CA GLY A 234 -10.00 23.92 11.39
C GLY A 234 -10.05 22.83 10.32
N PRO A 235 -11.08 22.85 9.44
CA PRO A 235 -11.13 21.89 8.34
C PRO A 235 -9.91 22.06 7.44
N SER A 236 -9.30 20.94 7.08
CA SER A 236 -8.17 20.92 6.16
C SER A 236 -8.56 21.47 4.79
N PRO A 237 -7.62 22.10 4.04
CA PRO A 237 -7.88 22.54 2.68
C PRO A 237 -8.40 21.39 1.81
N GLU A 238 -9.37 21.67 0.94
CA GLU A 238 -10.06 20.66 0.12
C GLU A 238 -9.09 19.72 -0.62
N LEU A 239 -8.03 20.26 -1.22
CA LEU A 239 -7.03 19.45 -1.93
C LEU A 239 -6.26 18.50 -1.00
N MET A 240 -5.95 18.94 0.22
CA MET A 240 -5.23 18.11 1.21
C MET A 240 -6.14 17.00 1.73
N ALA A 241 -7.36 17.34 2.13
CA ALA A 241 -8.36 16.38 2.58
C ALA A 241 -8.62 15.32 1.50
N LYS A 242 -8.81 15.74 0.25
CA LYS A 242 -9.01 14.83 -0.89
C LYS A 242 -7.82 13.90 -1.10
N ARG A 243 -6.58 14.41 -1.08
CA ARG A 243 -5.37 13.57 -1.21
C ARG A 243 -5.28 12.52 -0.11
N LEU A 244 -5.58 12.89 1.14
CA LEU A 244 -5.62 11.93 2.25
C LEU A 244 -6.66 10.84 2.02
N GLU A 245 -7.88 11.24 1.64
CA GLU A 245 -8.99 10.31 1.39
C GLU A 245 -8.69 9.33 0.25
N LEU A 246 -8.10 9.81 -0.85
CA LEU A 246 -7.68 8.96 -1.97
C LEU A 246 -6.58 7.98 -1.59
N CYS A 247 -5.73 8.34 -0.63
CA CYS A 247 -4.74 7.45 -0.05
C CYS A 247 -5.31 6.49 1.03
N GLY A 248 -6.62 6.57 1.33
CA GLY A 248 -7.28 5.74 2.34
C GLY A 248 -7.21 6.28 3.77
N VAL A 249 -6.77 7.54 3.96
CA VAL A 249 -6.66 8.21 5.25
C VAL A 249 -7.80 9.20 5.43
N ARG A 250 -8.55 9.08 6.52
CA ARG A 250 -9.66 10.00 6.83
C ARG A 250 -9.12 11.35 7.29
N ALA A 251 -9.61 12.44 6.71
CA ALA A 251 -9.38 13.79 7.21
C ALA A 251 -10.13 14.03 8.53
N LEU A 252 -9.44 14.57 9.53
CA LEU A 252 -9.99 14.83 10.87
C LEU A 252 -9.89 16.31 11.26
N GLY A 253 -8.76 16.95 10.95
CA GLY A 253 -8.48 18.34 11.30
C GLY A 253 -7.06 18.73 10.92
N LEU A 254 -6.83 20.02 10.67
CA LEU A 254 -5.60 20.52 10.07
C LEU A 254 -4.32 20.01 10.74
N CYS A 255 -4.26 19.99 12.07
CA CYS A 255 -3.04 19.58 12.79
C CYS A 255 -2.69 18.11 12.53
N VAL A 256 -3.68 17.22 12.63
CA VAL A 256 -3.50 15.77 12.42
C VAL A 256 -3.30 15.48 10.93
N ASP A 257 -4.09 16.12 10.09
CA ASP A 257 -4.07 15.93 8.64
C ASP A 257 -2.74 16.36 8.04
N VAL A 258 -2.10 17.44 8.55
CA VAL A 258 -0.74 17.81 8.12
C VAL A 258 0.27 16.73 8.46
N THR A 259 0.22 16.12 9.65
CA THR A 259 1.17 15.05 10.01
C THR A 259 0.99 13.81 9.13
N ASN A 260 -0.26 13.41 8.85
CA ASN A 260 -0.57 12.31 7.94
C ASN A 260 -0.18 12.63 6.50
N TYR A 261 -0.42 13.87 6.06
CA TYR A 261 -0.10 14.33 4.72
C TYR A 261 1.41 14.31 4.49
N VAL A 262 2.21 14.83 5.43
CA VAL A 262 3.68 14.80 5.36
C VAL A 262 4.21 13.37 5.40
N MET A 263 3.60 12.49 6.19
CA MET A 263 3.95 11.06 6.21
C MET A 263 3.73 10.40 4.84
N LEU A 264 2.61 10.66 4.16
CA LEU A 264 2.36 10.12 2.83
C LEU A 264 3.21 10.81 1.75
N GLU A 265 3.45 12.12 1.88
CA GLU A 265 4.24 12.91 0.95
C GLU A 265 5.72 12.50 0.94
N LEU A 266 6.32 12.41 2.14
CA LEU A 266 7.77 12.24 2.31
C LEU A 266 8.16 10.86 2.84
N GLY A 267 7.27 10.17 3.54
CA GLY A 267 7.55 8.87 4.17
C GLY A 267 7.97 8.93 5.62
N GLN A 268 8.00 10.13 6.21
CA GLN A 268 8.33 10.36 7.62
C GLN A 268 7.05 10.41 8.46
N PRO A 269 6.77 9.40 9.30
CA PRO A 269 5.71 9.53 10.29
C PRO A 269 6.04 10.69 11.24
N MET A 270 5.02 11.47 11.56
CA MET A 270 5.10 12.61 12.45
C MET A 270 3.98 12.54 13.47
N HIS A 271 4.18 13.20 14.61
CA HIS A 271 3.15 13.36 15.62
C HIS A 271 3.09 14.81 16.08
N ALA A 272 1.95 15.19 16.65
CA ALA A 272 1.74 16.51 17.24
C ALA A 272 1.23 16.34 18.67
N PHE A 273 1.99 16.82 19.64
CA PHE A 273 1.58 16.88 21.04
C PHE A 273 0.95 18.23 21.34
N ASP A 274 -0.07 18.26 22.18
CA ASP A 274 -0.58 19.51 22.73
C ASP A 274 0.45 20.09 23.71
N TYR A 275 0.98 21.27 23.38
CA TYR A 275 2.02 21.95 24.16
C TYR A 275 1.57 22.23 25.60
N THR A 276 0.27 22.45 25.82
CA THR A 276 -0.27 22.76 27.16
C THR A 276 -0.39 21.53 28.05
N LYS A 277 -0.41 20.33 27.47
CA LYS A 277 -0.58 19.06 28.19
C LYS A 277 0.74 18.38 28.55
N LEU A 278 1.86 18.85 28.00
CA LEU A 278 3.20 18.34 28.30
C LEU A 278 3.66 18.84 29.69
N ALA A 279 3.78 17.93 30.65
CA ALA A 279 4.27 18.27 31.98
C ALA A 279 5.70 18.82 31.93
N ASP A 280 5.91 19.98 32.58
CA ASP A 280 7.19 20.70 32.63
C ASP A 280 7.82 20.97 31.26
N ARG A 281 7.00 20.96 30.18
CA ARG A 281 7.43 21.17 28.78
C ARG A 281 8.65 20.33 28.39
N THR A 282 8.75 19.13 28.96
CA THR A 282 9.88 18.23 28.76
C THR A 282 9.40 16.95 28.09
N ILE A 283 10.10 16.54 27.05
CA ILE A 283 9.93 15.27 26.36
C ILE A 283 11.12 14.38 26.72
N VAL A 284 10.83 13.19 27.22
CA VAL A 284 11.83 12.17 27.54
C VAL A 284 11.53 10.92 26.72
N VAL A 285 12.50 10.48 25.93
CA VAL A 285 12.43 9.24 25.15
C VAL A 285 13.20 8.17 25.92
N ARG A 286 12.50 7.19 26.47
CA ARG A 286 13.06 6.15 27.35
C ARG A 286 12.32 4.82 27.21
N ASP A 287 12.89 3.79 27.79
CA ASP A 287 12.20 2.51 27.97
C ASP A 287 11.02 2.63 28.94
N ALA A 288 9.96 1.87 28.68
CA ALA A 288 8.84 1.77 29.59
C ALA A 288 9.27 1.09 30.90
N ARG A 289 8.62 1.47 32.00
CA ARG A 289 8.86 0.84 33.31
C ARG A 289 8.00 -0.41 33.44
N GLU A 290 8.46 -1.34 34.26
CA GLU A 290 7.71 -2.57 34.51
C GLU A 290 6.33 -2.25 35.11
N GLY A 291 5.27 -2.74 34.46
CA GLY A 291 3.89 -2.51 34.88
C GLY A 291 3.32 -1.13 34.54
N GLU A 292 4.04 -0.31 33.76
CA GLU A 292 3.55 0.98 33.26
C GLU A 292 2.36 0.75 32.30
N THR A 293 1.32 1.58 32.39
CA THR A 293 0.17 1.51 31.48
C THR A 293 -0.04 2.83 30.77
N MET A 294 -0.62 2.75 29.57
CA MET A 294 -0.99 3.92 28.78
C MET A 294 -2.28 3.65 28.02
N LYS A 295 -3.15 4.65 27.95
CA LYS A 295 -4.34 4.63 27.09
C LYS A 295 -4.01 5.24 25.73
N THR A 296 -4.09 4.43 24.68
CA THR A 296 -3.82 4.87 23.31
C THR A 296 -5.01 5.61 22.70
N LEU A 297 -4.80 6.31 21.57
CA LEU A 297 -5.84 7.08 20.87
C LEU A 297 -7.08 6.26 20.45
N ASP A 298 -6.98 4.94 20.40
CA ASP A 298 -8.09 4.00 20.18
C ASP A 298 -8.96 3.77 21.43
N GLY A 299 -8.60 4.39 22.56
CA GLY A 299 -9.28 4.26 23.84
C GLY A 299 -8.95 2.97 24.61
N VAL A 300 -8.02 2.15 24.12
CA VAL A 300 -7.61 0.90 24.74
C VAL A 300 -6.48 1.15 25.75
N GLU A 301 -6.61 0.62 26.96
CA GLU A 301 -5.54 0.63 27.95
C GLU A 301 -4.55 -0.52 27.67
N ARG A 302 -3.27 -0.18 27.55
CA ARG A 302 -2.20 -1.11 27.17
C ARG A 302 -1.17 -1.21 28.28
N LYS A 303 -0.76 -2.45 28.57
CA LYS A 303 0.35 -2.73 29.50
C LYS A 303 1.66 -2.67 28.73
N LEU A 304 2.56 -1.84 29.25
CA LEU A 304 3.89 -1.63 28.72
C LEU A 304 4.90 -2.43 29.55
N ASP A 305 6.00 -2.80 28.92
CA ASP A 305 7.10 -3.48 29.59
C ASP A 305 8.46 -2.94 29.13
N PRO A 306 9.55 -3.22 29.85
CA PRO A 306 10.86 -2.60 29.60
C PRO A 306 11.50 -2.85 28.23
N SER A 307 10.95 -3.75 27.42
CA SER A 307 11.37 -3.90 26.01
C SER A 307 10.76 -2.87 25.07
N MET A 308 9.80 -2.07 25.53
CA MET A 308 9.07 -1.09 24.72
C MET A 308 9.64 0.32 24.91
N LEU A 309 9.89 1.02 23.81
CA LEU A 309 10.28 2.43 23.83
C LEU A 309 9.05 3.33 23.91
N VAL A 310 9.07 4.31 24.80
CA VAL A 310 7.98 5.28 25.00
C VAL A 310 8.49 6.71 24.96
N ILE A 311 7.60 7.60 24.55
CA ILE A 311 7.79 9.05 24.64
C ILE A 311 6.95 9.50 25.84
N CYS A 312 7.60 10.01 26.88
CA CYS A 312 6.95 10.46 28.10
C CYS A 312 7.25 11.92 28.39
N ASP A 313 6.41 12.54 29.22
CA ASP A 313 6.79 13.77 29.92
C ASP A 313 7.45 13.44 31.26
N THR A 314 7.60 14.42 32.15
CA THR A 314 8.17 14.22 33.48
C THR A 314 7.32 13.34 34.41
N ARG A 315 6.07 13.03 34.03
CA ARG A 315 5.08 12.35 34.88
C ARG A 315 4.61 11.01 34.32
N ARG A 316 4.34 10.92 33.01
CA ARG A 316 3.62 9.78 32.40
C ARG A 316 4.02 9.53 30.94
N PRO A 317 3.78 8.31 30.40
CA PRO A 317 3.93 8.03 28.98
C PRO A 317 2.84 8.73 28.17
N ASN A 318 3.26 9.36 27.07
CA ASN A 318 2.41 10.12 26.14
C ASN A 318 2.30 9.45 24.77
N ALA A 319 3.23 8.58 24.38
CA ALA A 319 3.10 7.77 23.17
C ALA A 319 3.92 6.47 23.27
N VAL A 320 3.47 5.43 22.57
CA VAL A 320 4.32 4.28 22.23
C VAL A 320 5.12 4.69 21.00
N ALA A 321 6.44 4.80 21.15
CA ALA A 321 7.32 5.38 20.15
C ALA A 321 7.19 4.67 18.79
N GLY A 322 6.94 5.45 17.73
CA GLY A 322 6.81 4.95 16.37
C GLY A 322 5.56 4.12 16.08
N ILE A 323 4.62 3.99 17.02
CA ILE A 323 3.42 3.14 16.85
C ILE A 323 2.15 3.94 17.00
N MET A 324 1.90 4.52 18.18
CA MET A 324 0.63 5.21 18.44
C MET A 324 0.76 6.22 19.59
N GLY A 325 0.16 7.40 19.39
CA GLY A 325 0.03 8.41 20.43
C GLY A 325 -0.93 8.00 21.56
N GLY A 326 -0.74 8.60 22.72
CA GLY A 326 -1.64 8.52 23.85
C GLY A 326 -2.83 9.46 23.70
N GLU A 327 -3.97 9.08 24.28
CA GLU A 327 -5.19 9.88 24.23
C GLU A 327 -5.04 11.21 24.99
N GLU A 328 -4.34 11.19 26.12
CA GLU A 328 -4.24 12.35 27.02
C GLU A 328 -3.34 13.47 26.47
N SER A 329 -2.35 13.15 25.63
CA SER A 329 -1.39 14.10 25.07
C SER A 329 -1.75 14.57 23.66
N GLY A 330 -2.77 13.97 23.04
CA GLY A 330 -3.20 14.27 21.69
C GLY A 330 -3.82 15.67 21.55
N VAL A 331 -3.78 16.18 20.32
CA VAL A 331 -4.44 17.43 19.92
C VAL A 331 -5.95 17.29 20.11
N ALA A 332 -6.55 18.25 20.81
CA ALA A 332 -8.00 18.34 21.00
C ALA A 332 -8.57 19.60 20.33
N GLN A 333 -9.90 19.66 20.17
CA GLN A 333 -10.57 20.82 19.63
C GLN A 333 -10.27 22.06 20.49
N GLY A 334 -9.68 23.09 19.88
CA GLY A 334 -9.26 24.33 20.57
C GLY A 334 -7.77 24.39 20.97
N THR A 335 -6.97 23.39 20.60
CA THR A 335 -5.50 23.44 20.79
C THR A 335 -4.91 24.60 19.98
N GLN A 336 -4.17 25.50 20.64
CA GLN A 336 -3.55 26.66 19.99
C GLN A 336 -2.02 26.57 19.93
N ALA A 337 -1.42 25.67 20.69
CA ALA A 337 0.02 25.47 20.72
C ALA A 337 0.33 23.98 20.67
N LEU A 338 1.28 23.60 19.82
CA LEU A 338 1.63 22.22 19.55
C LEU A 338 3.14 22.03 19.47
N VAL A 339 3.59 20.83 19.82
CA VAL A 339 4.96 20.37 19.59
C VAL A 339 4.92 19.32 18.50
N LEU A 340 5.50 19.63 17.34
CA LEU A 340 5.69 18.67 16.25
C LEU A 340 6.85 17.75 16.60
N GLU A 341 6.59 16.45 16.57
CA GLU A 341 7.58 15.39 16.64
C GLU A 341 7.90 14.88 15.24
N SER A 342 9.20 14.73 14.97
CA SER A 342 9.72 13.95 13.84
C SER A 342 10.93 13.15 14.32
N ALA A 343 10.82 11.83 14.38
CA ALA A 343 11.83 10.98 14.99
C ALA A 343 12.22 9.79 14.11
N LEU A 344 13.41 9.26 14.37
CA LEU A 344 13.91 8.01 13.80
C LEU A 344 13.97 6.96 14.92
N PHE A 345 13.28 5.84 14.71
CA PHE A 345 13.26 4.71 15.62
C PHE A 345 13.90 3.48 14.99
N GLU A 346 14.46 2.61 15.84
CA GLU A 346 15.05 1.35 15.40
C GLU A 346 13.94 0.36 14.94
N PRO A 347 14.02 -0.20 13.71
CA PRO A 347 12.95 -1.02 13.14
C PRO A 347 12.64 -2.29 13.94
N THR A 348 13.64 -2.97 14.50
CA THR A 348 13.46 -4.25 15.21
C THR A 348 12.67 -4.07 16.51
N SER A 349 13.02 -3.05 17.28
CA SER A 349 12.36 -2.62 18.52
C SER A 349 10.91 -2.24 18.25
N THR A 350 10.68 -1.44 17.20
CA THR A 350 9.33 -1.04 16.78
C THR A 350 8.50 -2.25 16.39
N LYS A 351 9.08 -3.20 15.65
CA LYS A 351 8.40 -4.44 15.21
C LYS A 351 8.02 -5.33 16.38
N TYR A 352 8.95 -5.52 17.32
CA TYR A 352 8.71 -6.30 18.53
C TYR A 352 7.56 -5.70 19.34
N THR A 353 7.60 -4.38 19.57
CA THR A 353 6.57 -3.65 20.33
C THR A 353 5.21 -3.71 19.64
N ALA A 354 5.13 -3.45 18.33
CA ALA A 354 3.90 -3.50 17.55
C ALA A 354 3.26 -4.90 17.57
N THR A 355 4.08 -5.94 17.40
CA THR A 355 3.63 -7.34 17.41
C THR A 355 3.11 -7.75 18.79
N LYS A 356 3.83 -7.39 19.85
CA LYS A 356 3.46 -7.72 21.24
C LYS A 356 2.20 -7.01 21.70
N LEU A 357 1.97 -5.78 21.25
CA LEU A 357 0.76 -5.02 21.52
C LEU A 357 -0.39 -5.33 20.56
N GLY A 358 -0.16 -6.11 19.49
CA GLY A 358 -1.16 -6.37 18.45
C GLY A 358 -1.62 -5.10 17.72
N LEU A 359 -0.70 -4.15 17.50
CA LEU A 359 -0.97 -2.86 16.88
C LEU A 359 -0.41 -2.80 15.46
N ALA A 360 -1.22 -2.33 14.52
CA ALA A 360 -0.81 -2.00 13.17
C ALA A 360 -1.33 -0.61 12.81
N SER A 361 -0.42 0.37 12.73
CA SER A 361 -0.68 1.75 12.28
C SER A 361 0.16 2.10 11.06
N GLU A 362 -0.25 3.12 10.31
CA GLU A 362 0.53 3.69 9.19
C GLU A 362 1.95 4.09 9.59
N SER A 363 2.13 4.57 10.84
CA SER A 363 3.44 4.90 11.40
C SER A 363 4.26 3.64 11.66
N SER A 364 3.70 2.65 12.35
CA SER A 364 4.41 1.39 12.63
C SER A 364 4.81 0.67 11.34
N TYR A 365 3.93 0.67 10.34
CA TYR A 365 4.16 0.01 9.05
C TYR A 365 5.40 0.57 8.32
N ARG A 366 5.66 1.87 8.46
CA ARG A 366 6.87 2.53 7.93
C ARG A 366 8.08 2.28 8.82
N TYR A 367 7.98 2.54 10.13
CA TYR A 367 9.12 2.38 11.04
C TYR A 367 9.66 0.95 11.12
N ILE A 368 8.81 -0.09 11.05
CA ILE A 368 9.29 -1.49 11.07
C ILE A 368 10.07 -1.89 9.81
N ARG A 369 9.92 -1.15 8.70
CA ARG A 369 10.66 -1.35 7.45
C ARG A 369 11.85 -0.42 7.32
N GLY A 370 11.77 0.74 7.96
CA GLY A 370 12.77 1.80 7.93
C GLY A 370 12.18 3.09 7.40
N VAL A 371 12.64 4.22 7.94
CA VAL A 371 12.30 5.56 7.48
C VAL A 371 13.60 6.28 7.15
N ASP A 372 13.64 7.11 6.10
CA ASP A 372 14.86 7.81 5.69
C ASP A 372 15.60 8.42 6.89
N LYS A 373 16.86 8.00 7.08
CA LYS A 373 17.65 8.32 8.27
C LYS A 373 17.78 9.83 8.47
N ASP A 374 17.76 10.63 7.41
CA ASP A 374 18.05 12.07 7.45
C ASP A 374 16.83 12.99 7.26
N LEU A 375 15.65 12.42 7.04
CA LEU A 375 14.45 13.14 6.65
C LEU A 375 13.77 13.90 7.81
N ALA A 376 14.11 13.59 9.07
CA ALA A 376 13.38 14.07 10.23
C ALA A 376 13.20 15.60 10.30
N ASP A 377 14.29 16.38 10.17
CA ASP A 377 14.21 17.86 10.17
C ASP A 377 13.47 18.38 8.92
N PHE A 378 13.76 17.84 7.74
CA PHE A 378 13.10 18.28 6.50
C PHE A 378 11.58 18.08 6.55
N ALA A 379 11.11 16.94 7.08
CA ALA A 379 9.69 16.69 7.30
C ALA A 379 9.09 17.64 8.34
N SER A 380 9.81 17.93 9.43
CA SER A 380 9.36 18.88 10.45
C SER A 380 9.16 20.29 9.87
N ARG A 381 10.06 20.74 8.99
CA ARG A 381 9.96 22.01 8.26
C ARG A 381 8.79 22.01 7.28
N ARG A 382 8.57 20.90 6.58
CA ARG A 382 7.43 20.75 5.66
C ARG A 382 6.10 20.84 6.40
N ALA A 383 5.97 20.19 7.56
CA ALA A 383 4.78 20.29 8.40
C ALA A 383 4.57 21.73 8.90
N ALA A 384 5.64 22.38 9.38
CA ALA A 384 5.58 23.77 9.82
C ALA A 384 5.16 24.73 8.69
N HIS A 385 5.71 24.57 7.48
CA HIS A 385 5.31 25.31 6.28
C HIS A 385 3.81 25.18 5.99
N LEU A 386 3.26 23.96 6.03
CA LEU A 386 1.84 23.72 5.78
C LEU A 386 0.95 24.33 6.87
N LEU A 387 1.35 24.22 8.14
CA LEU A 387 0.61 24.82 9.26
C LEU A 387 0.62 26.35 9.21
N GLN A 388 1.73 26.98 8.85
CA GLN A 388 1.78 28.44 8.67
C GLN A 388 0.92 28.89 7.49
N LYS A 389 0.97 28.15 6.37
CA LYS A 389 0.23 28.48 5.15
C LYS A 389 -1.29 28.37 5.32
N TYR A 390 -1.77 27.35 6.02
CA TYR A 390 -3.21 27.04 6.10
C TYR A 390 -3.84 27.32 7.47
N GLY A 391 -3.06 27.27 8.56
CA GLY A 391 -3.53 27.44 9.93
C GLY A 391 -3.11 28.76 10.59
N ALA A 392 -2.53 29.69 9.81
CA ALA A 392 -1.97 30.96 10.27
C ALA A 392 -0.97 30.81 11.45
N ALA A 393 -0.30 29.66 11.51
CA ALA A 393 0.53 29.28 12.63
C ALA A 393 1.82 30.11 12.73
N LYS A 394 2.25 30.37 13.96
CA LYS A 394 3.53 31.02 14.30
C LYS A 394 4.54 29.97 14.72
N ILE A 395 5.72 30.00 14.14
CA ILE A 395 6.75 28.97 14.34
C ILE A 395 7.89 29.58 15.16
N ALA A 396 8.26 28.93 16.27
CA ALA A 396 9.38 29.36 17.08
C ALA A 396 10.71 29.28 16.29
N HIS A 397 11.68 30.13 16.64
CA HIS A 397 13.00 30.13 16.02
C HIS A 397 13.75 28.85 16.34
N GLY A 398 14.32 28.22 15.31
CA GLY A 398 15.17 27.04 15.45
C GLY A 398 14.41 25.71 15.58
N VAL A 399 15.15 24.69 15.99
CA VAL A 399 14.70 23.31 16.12
C VAL A 399 15.51 22.61 17.19
N ILE A 400 14.86 21.78 18.00
CA ILE A 400 15.58 20.85 18.88
C ILE A 400 15.83 19.59 18.06
N ASP A 401 17.08 19.33 17.72
CA ASP A 401 17.51 18.16 16.95
C ASP A 401 18.55 17.36 17.75
N VAL A 402 18.09 16.32 18.44
CA VAL A 402 18.95 15.39 19.15
C VAL A 402 19.39 14.32 18.16
N ASP A 403 20.64 14.41 17.67
CA ASP A 403 21.20 13.50 16.68
C ASP A 403 22.35 12.67 17.28
N ASN A 404 22.08 11.39 17.51
CA ASN A 404 23.03 10.38 18.00
C ASN A 404 23.42 9.36 16.92
N ARG A 405 23.08 9.60 15.65
CA ARG A 405 23.33 8.64 14.57
C ARG A 405 24.84 8.51 14.32
N PRO A 406 25.36 7.28 14.14
CA PRO A 406 26.73 7.11 13.69
C PRO A 406 26.89 7.66 12.26
N LYS A 407 28.02 8.32 12.01
CA LYS A 407 28.44 8.76 10.66
C LYS A 407 29.55 7.85 10.14
N PRO A 408 29.53 7.46 8.85
CA PRO A 408 28.51 7.76 7.85
C PRO A 408 27.18 7.03 8.09
N LEU A 409 26.06 7.60 7.62
CA LEU A 409 24.71 7.05 7.85
C LEU A 409 24.52 5.66 7.21
N ASN A 410 25.06 5.51 6.00
CA ASN A 410 25.20 4.26 5.28
C ASN A 410 26.66 4.11 4.85
N PRO A 411 27.25 2.91 4.96
CA PRO A 411 28.58 2.65 4.44
C PRO A 411 28.57 2.72 2.90
N ASP A 412 29.72 3.06 2.32
CA ASP A 412 29.91 3.00 0.88
C ASP A 412 29.96 1.53 0.41
N VAL A 413 29.42 1.26 -0.78
CA VAL A 413 29.44 -0.07 -1.39
C VAL A 413 30.25 -0.03 -2.69
N THR A 414 31.16 -0.99 -2.85
CA THR A 414 31.99 -1.10 -4.06
C THR A 414 31.35 -2.05 -5.08
N LEU A 415 31.27 -1.60 -6.32
CA LEU A 415 30.85 -2.37 -7.49
C LEU A 415 32.07 -2.78 -8.32
N ASP A 416 32.26 -4.06 -8.60
CA ASP A 416 33.17 -4.56 -9.64
C ASP A 416 32.40 -4.73 -10.96
N PHE A 417 32.83 -4.02 -11.99
CA PHE A 417 32.10 -3.97 -13.26
C PHE A 417 32.10 -5.31 -14.01
N ASP A 418 33.19 -6.08 -13.91
CA ASP A 418 33.30 -7.39 -14.58
C ASP A 418 32.41 -8.42 -13.89
N ARG A 419 32.35 -8.36 -12.56
CA ARG A 419 31.44 -9.21 -11.78
C ARG A 419 29.98 -8.85 -12.04
N ALA A 420 29.64 -7.57 -12.11
CA ALA A 420 28.30 -7.11 -12.46
C ALA A 420 27.84 -7.66 -13.82
N ARG A 421 28.65 -7.51 -14.87
CA ARG A 421 28.36 -8.09 -16.20
C ARG A 421 28.17 -9.60 -16.14
N ARG A 422 29.01 -10.31 -15.39
CA ARG A 422 28.93 -11.77 -15.26
C ARG A 422 27.66 -12.22 -14.54
N LEU A 423 27.23 -11.51 -13.51
CA LEU A 423 26.02 -11.83 -12.74
C LEU A 423 24.74 -11.50 -13.52
N ILE A 424 24.71 -10.36 -14.21
CA ILE A 424 23.56 -9.93 -15.03
C ILE A 424 23.46 -10.79 -16.31
N GLY A 425 24.60 -11.21 -16.87
CA GLY A 425 24.64 -11.95 -18.13
C GLY A 425 24.51 -11.05 -19.38
N ILE A 426 24.71 -9.73 -19.23
CA ILE A 426 24.66 -8.75 -20.33
C ILE A 426 25.97 -7.97 -20.37
N ASP A 427 26.43 -7.64 -21.57
CA ASP A 427 27.53 -6.70 -21.80
C ASP A 427 27.04 -5.25 -21.68
N ILE A 428 27.07 -4.71 -20.45
CA ILE A 428 26.71 -3.31 -20.15
C ILE A 428 28.00 -2.51 -19.90
N SER A 429 28.09 -1.33 -20.51
CA SER A 429 29.23 -0.42 -20.32
C SER A 429 29.29 0.15 -18.90
N ASN A 430 30.50 0.41 -18.41
CA ASN A 430 30.72 0.98 -17.08
C ASN A 430 29.99 2.33 -16.92
N ASP A 431 30.04 3.20 -17.93
CA ASP A 431 29.36 4.50 -17.90
C ASP A 431 27.84 4.36 -17.79
N ARG A 432 27.25 3.35 -18.44
CA ARG A 432 25.81 3.09 -18.33
C ARG A 432 25.44 2.60 -16.94
N MET A 433 26.20 1.66 -16.37
CA MET A 433 25.99 1.19 -14.99
C MET A 433 26.06 2.33 -13.98
N VAL A 434 27.08 3.20 -14.08
CA VAL A 434 27.20 4.37 -13.21
C VAL A 434 26.03 5.34 -13.40
N SER A 435 25.61 5.60 -14.64
CA SER A 435 24.48 6.51 -14.92
C SER A 435 23.18 6.04 -14.28
N ILE A 436 22.92 4.73 -14.27
CA ILE A 436 21.73 4.12 -13.66
C ILE A 436 21.77 4.34 -12.14
N LEU A 437 22.88 3.97 -11.50
CA LEU A 437 23.02 4.11 -10.04
C LEU A 437 22.97 5.57 -9.59
N VAL A 438 23.54 6.49 -10.37
CA VAL A 438 23.44 7.94 -10.10
C VAL A 438 22.02 8.45 -10.28
N ALA A 439 21.28 8.00 -11.29
CA ALA A 439 19.87 8.36 -11.48
C ALA A 439 18.99 7.92 -10.30
N LEU A 440 19.34 6.80 -9.65
CA LEU A 440 18.72 6.29 -8.43
C LEU A 440 19.14 7.05 -7.15
N GLY A 441 20.00 8.05 -7.27
CA GLY A 441 20.44 8.91 -6.17
C GLY A 441 21.70 8.44 -5.44
N LEU A 442 22.41 7.41 -5.93
CA LEU A 442 23.70 7.02 -5.38
C LEU A 442 24.79 8.00 -5.84
N THR A 443 25.78 8.23 -4.98
CA THR A 443 26.90 9.14 -5.29
C THR A 443 28.15 8.36 -5.66
N ALA A 444 28.57 8.41 -6.93
CA ALA A 444 29.86 7.86 -7.33
C ALA A 444 31.02 8.63 -6.64
N ARG A 445 31.91 7.91 -5.94
CA ARG A 445 33.04 8.53 -5.21
C ARG A 445 34.19 9.01 -6.10
N GLU A 446 34.18 8.60 -7.36
CA GLU A 446 35.19 8.99 -8.33
C GLU A 446 34.51 9.56 -9.58
N THR A 447 35.08 10.63 -10.14
CA THR A 447 34.59 11.26 -11.37
C THR A 447 35.59 11.06 -12.52
N GLY A 448 35.10 10.94 -13.75
CA GLY A 448 35.92 10.77 -14.95
C GLY A 448 35.40 9.64 -15.85
N PRO A 449 36.10 9.30 -16.95
CA PRO A 449 35.73 8.16 -17.78
C PRO A 449 35.81 6.86 -16.98
N TYR A 450 34.75 6.05 -17.02
CA TYR A 450 34.69 4.79 -16.28
C TYR A 450 35.16 3.59 -17.10
N SER A 451 35.39 3.76 -18.40
CA SER A 451 35.68 2.69 -19.37
C SER A 451 36.83 1.76 -18.99
N GLU A 452 37.87 2.27 -18.31
CA GLU A 452 39.05 1.48 -17.92
C GLU A 452 39.07 1.09 -16.43
N LYS A 453 38.03 1.46 -15.67
CA LYS A 453 37.97 1.14 -14.24
C LYS A 453 37.50 -0.29 -14.03
N LYS A 454 38.17 -0.98 -13.10
CA LYS A 454 37.76 -2.31 -12.64
C LYS A 454 36.57 -2.23 -11.66
N SER A 455 36.61 -1.25 -10.76
CA SER A 455 35.60 -1.08 -9.72
C SER A 455 35.43 0.38 -9.32
N ILE A 456 34.33 0.71 -8.65
CA ILE A 456 34.06 2.04 -8.08
C ILE A 456 33.24 1.92 -6.79
N ALA A 457 33.45 2.83 -5.83
CA ALA A 457 32.63 2.94 -4.63
C ALA A 457 31.47 3.93 -4.83
N PHE A 458 30.30 3.58 -4.30
CA PHE A 458 29.11 4.42 -4.27
C PHE A 458 28.71 4.76 -2.84
N GLY A 459 28.47 6.05 -2.61
CA GLY A 459 27.80 6.53 -1.41
C GLY A 459 26.30 6.23 -1.49
N ILE A 460 25.81 5.48 -0.51
CA ILE A 460 24.42 5.05 -0.43
C ILE A 460 23.57 6.16 0.22
N PRO A 461 22.47 6.61 -0.41
CA PRO A 461 21.62 7.64 0.15
C PRO A 461 20.86 7.16 1.41
N SER A 462 20.50 8.09 2.30
CA SER A 462 19.97 7.79 3.65
C SER A 462 18.62 7.06 3.67
N TRP A 463 17.85 7.10 2.58
CA TRP A 463 16.58 6.38 2.43
C TRP A 463 16.73 4.93 1.96
N ARG A 464 17.92 4.52 1.49
CA ARG A 464 18.18 3.16 1.02
C ARG A 464 18.80 2.33 2.15
N TYR A 465 17.97 1.49 2.76
CA TYR A 465 18.34 0.56 3.84
C TYR A 465 18.84 -0.79 3.32
N ASP A 466 18.44 -1.12 2.12
CA ASP A 466 18.66 -2.38 1.42
C ASP A 466 20.04 -2.47 0.77
N LEU A 467 20.62 -1.34 0.34
CA LEU A 467 21.90 -1.29 -0.35
C LEU A 467 23.08 -1.38 0.63
N SER A 468 23.61 -2.59 0.82
CA SER A 468 24.71 -2.88 1.75
C SER A 468 25.82 -3.75 1.15
N LEU A 469 25.55 -4.40 0.03
CA LEU A 469 26.41 -5.34 -0.66
C LEU A 469 26.49 -5.01 -2.15
N GLU A 470 27.56 -5.47 -2.79
CA GLU A 470 27.73 -5.36 -4.24
C GLU A 470 26.54 -5.94 -5.02
N ALA A 471 25.98 -7.06 -4.56
CA ALA A 471 24.84 -7.71 -5.21
C ALA A 471 23.61 -6.82 -5.28
N ASP A 472 23.41 -5.94 -4.29
CA ASP A 472 22.28 -5.00 -4.26
C ASP A 472 22.46 -3.93 -5.35
N LEU A 473 23.70 -3.47 -5.59
CA LEU A 473 23.99 -2.57 -6.71
C LEU A 473 23.78 -3.25 -8.07
N VAL A 474 24.11 -4.54 -8.16
CA VAL A 474 23.88 -5.34 -9.38
C VAL A 474 22.38 -5.51 -9.65
N GLU A 475 21.57 -5.72 -8.61
CA GLU A 475 20.10 -5.74 -8.71
C GLU A 475 19.57 -4.40 -9.25
N GLU A 476 19.98 -3.27 -8.68
CA GLU A 476 19.57 -1.94 -9.14
C GLU A 476 19.89 -1.72 -10.62
N ILE A 477 21.07 -2.16 -11.07
CA ILE A 477 21.44 -2.09 -12.49
C ILE A 477 20.53 -3.00 -13.34
N ALA A 478 20.31 -4.24 -12.91
CA ALA A 478 19.53 -5.21 -13.68
C ALA A 478 18.06 -4.78 -13.83
N ARG A 479 17.42 -4.29 -12.76
CA ARG A 479 16.01 -3.88 -12.79
C ARG A 479 15.79 -2.62 -13.62
N GLU A 480 16.67 -1.62 -13.50
CA GLU A 480 16.57 -0.36 -14.26
C GLU A 480 16.98 -0.53 -15.73
N TYR A 481 17.92 -1.44 -16.00
CA TYR A 481 18.21 -1.84 -17.38
C TYR A 481 17.04 -2.60 -18.01
N GLY A 482 16.24 -3.28 -17.20
CA GLY A 482 15.07 -4.06 -17.59
C GLY A 482 15.41 -5.54 -17.70
N LEU A 483 14.79 -6.36 -16.84
CA LEU A 483 15.01 -7.81 -16.81
C LEU A 483 14.64 -8.50 -18.14
N ASP A 484 13.67 -7.95 -18.87
CA ASP A 484 13.27 -8.43 -20.20
C ASP A 484 14.41 -8.34 -21.25
N ASN A 485 15.45 -7.55 -20.98
CA ASN A 485 16.62 -7.45 -21.85
C ASN A 485 17.70 -8.49 -21.55
N ILE A 486 17.54 -9.30 -20.50
CA ILE A 486 18.48 -10.39 -20.15
C ILE A 486 18.20 -11.59 -21.07
N PRO A 487 19.21 -12.11 -21.79
CA PRO A 487 19.00 -13.22 -22.71
C PRO A 487 18.77 -14.55 -21.98
N ASP A 488 17.82 -15.34 -22.48
CA ASP A 488 17.61 -16.72 -22.03
C ASP A 488 18.83 -17.58 -22.38
N THR A 489 19.50 -18.14 -21.36
CA THR A 489 20.63 -19.05 -21.53
C THR A 489 20.43 -20.31 -20.69
N LEU A 490 20.73 -21.48 -21.28
CA LEU A 490 20.62 -22.75 -20.55
C LEU A 490 21.83 -22.94 -19.63
N PRO A 491 21.63 -23.23 -18.33
CA PRO A 491 22.74 -23.53 -17.45
C PRO A 491 23.40 -24.86 -17.86
N SER A 492 24.73 -24.91 -17.80
CA SER A 492 25.48 -26.15 -17.96
C SER A 492 25.71 -26.79 -16.59
N ALA A 493 25.30 -28.05 -16.43
CA ALA A 493 25.55 -28.83 -15.22
C ALA A 493 26.30 -30.13 -15.58
N PRO A 494 27.26 -30.57 -14.75
CA PRO A 494 27.92 -31.85 -14.95
C PRO A 494 26.93 -33.01 -14.70
N SER A 495 27.05 -34.08 -15.48
CA SER A 495 26.30 -35.32 -15.22
C SER A 495 26.84 -36.03 -13.99
N ILE A 496 25.97 -36.29 -13.00
CA ILE A 496 26.32 -36.97 -11.74
C ILE A 496 25.69 -38.37 -11.74
N SER A 497 26.51 -39.42 -11.70
CA SER A 497 26.07 -40.83 -11.86
C SER A 497 25.96 -41.64 -10.55
N TYR A 498 26.34 -41.08 -9.40
CA TYR A 498 26.51 -41.84 -8.14
C TYR A 498 25.43 -41.59 -7.08
N LEU A 499 24.37 -40.82 -7.38
CA LEU A 499 23.26 -40.64 -6.45
C LEU A 499 22.30 -41.83 -6.54
N SER A 500 22.16 -42.58 -5.44
CA SER A 500 21.23 -43.71 -5.39
C SER A 500 19.78 -43.21 -5.44
N GLN A 501 19.04 -43.68 -6.44
CA GLN A 501 17.59 -43.43 -6.56
C GLN A 501 16.76 -44.51 -5.87
N ALA A 502 17.38 -45.48 -5.19
CA ALA A 502 16.70 -46.67 -4.67
C ALA A 502 15.48 -46.37 -3.78
N ASN A 503 15.56 -45.34 -2.93
CA ASN A 503 14.43 -44.94 -2.08
C ASN A 503 13.29 -44.31 -2.88
N PHE A 504 13.60 -43.54 -3.92
CA PHE A 504 12.60 -42.96 -4.82
C PHE A 504 11.94 -44.07 -5.65
N GLU A 505 12.75 -44.93 -6.29
CA GLU A 505 12.29 -46.07 -7.07
C GLU A 505 11.44 -47.05 -6.24
N ALA A 506 11.83 -47.31 -4.99
CA ALA A 506 11.05 -48.16 -4.09
C ALA A 506 9.65 -47.58 -3.80
N LYS A 507 9.54 -46.25 -3.62
CA LYS A 507 8.25 -45.57 -3.41
C LYS A 507 7.39 -45.61 -4.65
N GLU A 508 7.96 -45.28 -5.81
CA GLU A 508 7.24 -45.32 -7.08
C GLU A 508 6.73 -46.74 -7.35
N ARG A 509 7.57 -47.75 -7.12
CA ARG A 509 7.17 -49.15 -7.28
C ARG A 509 6.06 -49.56 -6.31
N VAL A 510 6.07 -49.08 -5.07
CA VAL A 510 4.98 -49.31 -4.11
C VAL A 510 3.68 -48.64 -4.59
N ARG A 511 3.75 -47.42 -5.11
CA ARG A 511 2.58 -46.73 -5.69
C ARG A 511 2.02 -47.49 -6.88
N GLU A 512 2.87 -47.85 -7.85
CA GLU A 512 2.49 -48.64 -9.02
C GLU A 512 1.81 -49.96 -8.62
N LEU A 513 2.36 -50.67 -7.63
CA LEU A 513 1.77 -51.90 -7.11
C LEU A 513 0.39 -51.66 -6.48
N CYS A 514 0.22 -50.62 -5.67
CA CYS A 514 -1.08 -50.31 -5.05
C CYS A 514 -2.13 -49.95 -6.11
N LEU A 515 -1.75 -49.15 -7.11
CA LEU A 515 -2.61 -48.80 -8.25
C LEU A 515 -2.99 -50.04 -9.08
N ALA A 516 -2.03 -50.94 -9.35
CA ALA A 516 -2.28 -52.20 -10.05
C ALA A 516 -3.21 -53.15 -9.28
N LEU A 517 -3.20 -53.06 -7.95
CA LEU A 517 -4.13 -53.78 -7.07
C LEU A 517 -5.51 -53.12 -6.96
N GLY A 518 -5.73 -51.98 -7.63
CA GLY A 518 -7.02 -51.28 -7.66
C GLY A 518 -7.23 -50.29 -6.52
N PHE A 519 -6.20 -49.97 -5.74
CA PHE A 519 -6.28 -48.90 -4.75
C PHE A 519 -6.18 -47.52 -5.40
N THR A 520 -6.82 -46.53 -4.79
CA THR A 520 -6.70 -45.11 -5.14
C THR A 520 -5.81 -44.41 -4.12
N GLU A 521 -4.86 -43.58 -4.56
CA GLU A 521 -3.99 -42.85 -3.64
C GLU A 521 -4.77 -41.74 -2.94
N ALA A 522 -4.63 -41.66 -1.61
CA ALA A 522 -5.17 -40.61 -0.77
C ALA A 522 -4.03 -39.77 -0.20
N MET A 523 -4.26 -38.46 -0.08
CA MET A 523 -3.31 -37.53 0.53
C MET A 523 -4.00 -36.81 1.69
N HIS A 524 -3.53 -37.07 2.91
CA HIS A 524 -4.11 -36.48 4.12
C HIS A 524 -3.18 -35.40 4.69
N TYR A 525 -3.75 -34.48 5.47
CA TYR A 525 -2.97 -33.47 6.20
C TYR A 525 -2.00 -34.13 7.19
N SER A 526 -0.82 -33.56 7.39
CA SER A 526 0.11 -34.07 8.40
C SER A 526 -0.30 -33.75 9.85
N PHE A 527 -1.34 -32.94 10.03
CA PHE A 527 -1.81 -32.41 11.31
C PHE A 527 -3.27 -32.80 11.57
N LEU A 528 -3.56 -33.14 12.82
CA LEU A 528 -4.88 -33.52 13.34
C LEU A 528 -5.12 -32.90 14.71
N SER A 529 -6.35 -33.06 15.20
CA SER A 529 -6.66 -32.77 16.59
C SER A 529 -6.02 -33.81 17.50
N ARG A 530 -5.66 -33.39 18.71
CA ARG A 530 -5.24 -34.34 19.76
C ARG A 530 -6.31 -35.40 20.01
N LYS A 531 -7.58 -34.98 19.99
CA LYS A 531 -8.74 -35.85 20.22
C LYS A 531 -8.83 -36.98 19.19
N GLU A 532 -8.76 -36.69 17.90
CA GLU A 532 -8.85 -37.73 16.85
C GLU A 532 -7.72 -38.76 16.95
N LEU A 533 -6.51 -38.30 17.31
CA LEU A 533 -5.39 -39.20 17.52
C LEU A 533 -5.55 -40.04 18.80
N ASP A 534 -6.06 -39.46 19.88
CA ASP A 534 -6.35 -40.15 21.15
C ASP A 534 -7.52 -41.16 21.00
N ASP A 535 -8.56 -40.81 20.24
CA ASP A 535 -9.69 -41.70 19.95
C ASP A 535 -9.24 -42.93 19.15
N PHE A 536 -8.19 -42.82 18.34
CA PHE A 536 -7.64 -43.92 17.54
C PHE A 536 -6.63 -44.78 18.31
N ASP A 537 -5.62 -44.18 18.95
CA ASP A 537 -4.57 -44.89 19.68
C ASP A 537 -3.88 -43.99 20.71
N THR A 538 -3.91 -44.32 22.00
CA THR A 538 -3.27 -43.50 23.04
C THR A 538 -1.84 -43.92 23.40
N ARG A 539 -1.33 -45.03 22.86
CA ARG A 539 -0.05 -45.64 23.29
C ARG A 539 1.15 -44.70 23.12
N ASN A 540 1.13 -43.87 22.08
CA ASN A 540 2.21 -42.93 21.77
C ASN A 540 1.85 -41.48 22.06
N ALA A 541 0.78 -41.21 22.85
CA ALA A 541 0.25 -39.85 23.04
C ALA A 541 1.28 -38.86 23.63
N ALA A 542 2.22 -39.36 24.45
CA ALA A 542 3.31 -38.58 25.03
C ALA A 542 4.46 -38.31 24.05
N GLU A 543 4.58 -39.09 22.97
CA GLU A 543 5.59 -38.94 21.93
C GLU A 543 5.09 -38.07 20.76
N ARG A 544 3.88 -37.51 20.83
CA ARG A 544 3.34 -36.68 19.74
C ARG A 544 3.96 -35.29 19.73
N LEU A 545 4.22 -34.78 18.53
CA LEU A 545 4.66 -33.40 18.33
C LEU A 545 3.44 -32.48 18.31
N VAL A 546 3.38 -31.58 19.29
CA VAL A 546 2.36 -30.53 19.40
C VAL A 546 2.87 -29.27 18.74
N ILE A 547 2.04 -28.65 17.92
CA ILE A 547 2.35 -27.38 17.25
C ILE A 547 2.08 -26.26 18.27
N PRO A 548 3.07 -25.37 18.55
CA PRO A 548 2.90 -24.29 19.55
C PRO A 548 1.75 -23.34 19.23
N ASP A 549 1.64 -22.90 17.97
CA ASP A 549 0.66 -21.91 17.51
C ASP A 549 -0.12 -22.44 16.27
N PRO A 550 -1.03 -23.41 16.45
CA PRO A 550 -1.75 -23.99 15.32
C PRO A 550 -2.86 -23.05 14.84
N VAL A 551 -3.18 -23.13 13.54
CA VAL A 551 -4.29 -22.37 12.91
C VAL A 551 -5.63 -22.66 13.59
N SER A 552 -5.81 -23.88 14.09
CA SER A 552 -6.96 -24.28 14.92
C SER A 552 -6.58 -25.46 15.82
N VAL A 553 -7.41 -25.74 16.83
CA VAL A 553 -7.24 -26.93 17.70
C VAL A 553 -7.35 -28.24 16.90
N GLU A 554 -8.06 -28.21 15.77
CA GLU A 554 -8.20 -29.36 14.85
C GLU A 554 -6.90 -29.71 14.11
N TYR A 555 -5.90 -28.83 14.15
CA TYR A 555 -4.62 -28.99 13.47
C TYR A 555 -3.44 -28.82 14.44
N GLY A 556 -3.65 -29.11 15.73
CA GLY A 556 -2.69 -28.85 16.80
C GLY A 556 -1.59 -29.89 16.97
N VAL A 557 -1.69 -31.07 16.34
CA VAL A 557 -0.77 -32.20 16.59
C VAL A 557 -0.36 -32.86 15.28
N MET A 558 0.94 -33.10 15.11
CA MET A 558 1.46 -33.87 13.96
C MET A 558 1.07 -35.35 14.09
N ARG A 559 0.68 -35.97 12.97
CA ARG A 559 0.26 -37.37 12.93
C ARG A 559 1.41 -38.32 13.30
N ASP A 560 1.15 -39.24 14.22
CA ASP A 560 2.03 -40.36 14.60
C ASP A 560 1.70 -41.65 13.83
N SER A 561 0.60 -41.67 13.08
CA SER A 561 0.12 -42.76 12.24
C SER A 561 -0.66 -42.21 11.03
N LEU A 562 -0.67 -42.94 9.91
CA LEU A 562 -1.53 -42.64 8.75
C LEU A 562 -2.96 -43.19 8.91
N LEU A 563 -3.14 -44.13 9.84
CA LEU A 563 -4.38 -44.89 10.00
C LEU A 563 -5.59 -44.07 10.47
N PRO A 564 -5.48 -43.08 11.38
CA PRO A 564 -6.63 -42.28 11.82
C PRO A 564 -7.33 -41.59 10.65
N GLN A 565 -6.55 -40.95 9.78
CA GLN A 565 -7.07 -40.22 8.62
C GLN A 565 -7.57 -41.16 7.53
N MET A 566 -6.84 -42.27 7.29
CA MET A 566 -7.30 -43.33 6.39
C MET A 566 -8.68 -43.84 6.80
N THR A 567 -8.87 -44.11 8.10
CA THR A 567 -10.16 -44.57 8.65
C THR A 567 -11.25 -43.52 8.48
N GLY A 568 -10.94 -42.24 8.79
CA GLY A 568 -11.87 -41.14 8.57
C GLY A 568 -12.30 -40.99 7.11
N SER A 569 -11.37 -41.15 6.16
CA SER A 569 -11.66 -41.11 4.73
C SER A 569 -12.50 -42.29 4.26
N LEU A 570 -12.24 -43.51 4.72
CA LEU A 570 -13.10 -44.66 4.45
C LEU A 570 -14.52 -44.43 4.99
N GLY A 571 -14.65 -43.96 6.24
CA GLY A 571 -15.94 -43.63 6.85
C GLY A 571 -16.71 -42.55 6.08
N ARG A 572 -16.02 -41.51 5.59
CA ARG A 572 -16.62 -40.46 4.74
C ARG A 572 -17.13 -41.01 3.41
N ASN A 573 -16.41 -41.94 2.80
CA ASN A 573 -16.84 -42.59 1.55
C ASN A 573 -18.06 -43.48 1.80
N ALA A 574 -18.06 -44.28 2.87
CA ALA A 574 -19.21 -45.09 3.27
C ALA A 574 -20.46 -44.23 3.56
N ALA A 575 -20.30 -43.12 4.29
CA ALA A 575 -21.39 -42.19 4.59
C ALA A 575 -21.98 -41.50 3.34
N ARG A 576 -21.21 -41.46 2.24
CA ARG A 576 -21.64 -40.97 0.92
C ARG A 576 -22.18 -42.08 0.01
N GLN A 577 -22.60 -43.20 0.60
CA GLN A 577 -23.25 -44.32 -0.09
C GLN A 577 -22.37 -45.01 -1.14
N LEU A 578 -21.05 -44.99 -0.95
CA LEU A 578 -20.15 -45.86 -1.69
C LEU A 578 -20.13 -47.24 -1.03
N ASP A 579 -20.44 -48.28 -1.80
CA ASP A 579 -20.50 -49.67 -1.29
C ASP A 579 -19.12 -50.29 -1.04
N SER A 580 -18.07 -49.72 -1.66
CA SER A 580 -16.68 -50.13 -1.46
C SER A 580 -15.71 -48.99 -1.70
N ALA A 581 -14.55 -49.04 -1.05
CA ALA A 581 -13.42 -48.17 -1.32
C ALA A 581 -12.11 -48.92 -1.03
N LEU A 582 -11.09 -48.66 -1.85
CA LEU A 582 -9.71 -49.12 -1.65
C LEU A 582 -8.81 -47.89 -1.74
N LEU A 583 -8.23 -47.50 -0.62
CA LEU A 583 -7.40 -46.30 -0.48
C LEU A 583 -6.00 -46.66 0.03
N PHE A 584 -4.98 -46.00 -0.50
CA PHE A 584 -3.63 -46.11 0.03
C PHE A 584 -2.97 -44.74 0.21
N GLU A 585 -2.03 -44.63 1.15
CA GLU A 585 -1.22 -43.43 1.31
C GLU A 585 0.23 -43.84 1.60
N VAL A 586 1.18 -43.23 0.89
CA VAL A 586 2.60 -43.23 1.23
C VAL A 586 2.94 -41.86 1.83
N GLY A 587 3.22 -41.82 3.13
CA GLY A 587 3.35 -40.56 3.86
C GLY A 587 4.29 -40.63 5.05
N LYS A 588 4.74 -39.46 5.50
CA LYS A 588 5.52 -39.32 6.72
C LYS A 588 4.63 -39.33 7.96
N VAL A 589 5.12 -39.97 9.02
CA VAL A 589 4.61 -39.85 10.39
C VAL A 589 5.70 -39.31 11.29
N PHE A 590 5.29 -38.67 12.38
CA PHE A 590 6.17 -37.91 13.24
C PHE A 590 6.11 -38.38 14.69
N SER A 591 7.23 -38.37 15.39
CA SER A 591 7.30 -38.71 16.81
C SER A 591 8.42 -37.96 17.52
N ASN A 592 8.33 -37.84 18.84
CA ASN A 592 9.27 -37.15 19.72
C ASN A 592 9.95 -38.12 20.68
N LYS A 593 10.50 -39.22 20.14
CA LYS A 593 11.15 -40.25 20.94
C LYS A 593 12.42 -39.71 21.59
N GLY A 594 12.47 -39.76 22.92
CA GLY A 594 13.62 -39.28 23.69
C GLY A 594 13.83 -37.75 23.63
N GLY A 595 12.76 -36.97 23.39
CA GLY A 595 12.81 -35.51 23.32
C GLY A 595 13.44 -34.97 22.03
N LYS A 596 13.61 -35.81 21.01
CA LYS A 596 14.04 -35.40 19.67
C LYS A 596 12.96 -35.73 18.64
N PRO A 597 12.61 -34.78 17.76
CA PRO A 597 11.71 -35.05 16.65
C PRO A 597 12.35 -36.07 15.70
N SER A 598 11.56 -37.02 15.24
CA SER A 598 11.93 -37.99 14.22
C SER A 598 10.77 -38.18 13.25
N GLU A 599 11.13 -38.45 11.99
CA GLU A 599 10.19 -38.74 10.92
C GLU A 599 10.43 -40.16 10.38
N ALA A 600 9.35 -40.82 10.00
CA ALA A 600 9.42 -42.12 9.35
C ALA A 600 8.41 -42.19 8.21
N GLU A 601 8.81 -42.79 7.10
CA GLU A 601 7.91 -43.07 6.00
C GLU A 601 7.11 -44.34 6.28
N ARG A 602 5.83 -44.29 5.93
CA ARG A 602 4.86 -45.36 6.13
C ARG A 602 3.99 -45.49 4.90
N LEU A 603 3.57 -46.73 4.65
CA LEU A 603 2.49 -47.06 3.74
C LEU A 603 1.28 -47.45 4.61
N ALA A 604 0.12 -46.85 4.33
CA ALA A 604 -1.15 -47.32 4.85
C ALA A 604 -2.03 -47.80 3.70
N LEU A 605 -2.69 -48.94 3.91
CA LEU A 605 -3.71 -49.49 3.03
C LEU A 605 -5.00 -49.55 3.83
N GLY A 606 -6.08 -48.99 3.29
CA GLY A 606 -7.40 -48.99 3.90
C GLY A 606 -8.46 -49.39 2.90
N PHE A 607 -9.40 -50.25 3.29
CA PHE A 607 -10.47 -50.68 2.40
C PHE A 607 -11.73 -51.10 3.16
N PHE A 608 -12.90 -50.99 2.51
CA PHE A 608 -14.18 -51.53 2.98
C PHE A 608 -15.04 -51.97 1.78
N GLY A 609 -16.09 -52.76 2.04
CA GLY A 609 -16.99 -53.32 1.02
C GLY A 609 -16.77 -54.81 0.76
N PRO A 610 -17.45 -55.43 -0.21
CA PRO A 610 -17.23 -56.82 -0.58
C PRO A 610 -15.81 -57.02 -1.10
N VAL A 611 -14.99 -57.74 -0.32
CA VAL A 611 -13.55 -57.92 -0.61
C VAL A 611 -13.36 -59.14 -1.51
N GLY A 612 -12.80 -58.96 -2.72
CA GLY A 612 -12.51 -60.05 -3.66
C GLY A 612 -12.26 -59.61 -5.11
N ARG A 613 -12.04 -60.56 -6.02
CA ARG A 613 -11.85 -60.30 -7.47
C ARG A 613 -13.12 -59.83 -8.19
N GLU A 614 -14.24 -59.63 -7.50
CA GLU A 614 -15.51 -59.25 -8.14
C GLU A 614 -15.44 -57.92 -8.89
N ALA A 615 -14.75 -56.92 -8.33
CA ALA A 615 -14.53 -55.65 -9.02
C ALA A 615 -13.68 -55.78 -10.31
N LEU A 616 -12.82 -56.81 -10.40
CA LEU A 616 -12.05 -57.15 -11.60
C LEU A 616 -12.86 -57.97 -12.62
N ARG A 617 -14.02 -58.50 -12.24
CA ARG A 617 -14.92 -59.27 -13.12
C ARG A 617 -15.96 -58.41 -13.84
N THR A 618 -16.14 -57.16 -13.39
CA THR A 618 -17.19 -56.24 -13.88
C THR A 618 -16.67 -55.09 -14.75
N ARG A 619 -15.38 -55.07 -15.13
CA ARG A 619 -14.84 -54.11 -16.10
C ARG A 619 -14.55 -54.77 -17.43
#